data_AF-A0A920S0G6-F1
#
_entry.id   AF-A0A920S0G6-F1
#
_cell.length_a   1.000
_cell.length_b   1.000
_cell.length_c   1.000
_cell.angle_alpha   90.00
_cell.angle_beta   90.00
_cell.angle_gamma   90.00
#
_symmetry.space_group_name_H-M   'P 1'
#
loop_
_entity.id
_entity.type
_entity.pdbx_description
1 polymer ?
#
loop_
_entity_poly.entity_id
_entity_poly.type
_entity_poly.pdbx_seq_one_letter_code
_entity_poly.pdbx_strand_id
1 'polypeptide(L)'
;MELTKQNSQAKVAWRGIVPTQGLDESDFDECGSSAFISPGRVFARYLIRDAKEYNYVAFLATDDWAEEGWSIPSKVETVLENFSD
;
A
#
# COMPACT_ATOMS: atom_id res chain seq x y z
N MET A 1 -24.14 20.58 22.65
CA MET A 1 -22.80 19.98 22.56
C MET A 1 -22.79 19.11 21.32
N GLU A 2 -22.48 19.69 20.16
CA GLU A 2 -22.31 18.91 18.93
C GLU A 2 -20.99 18.17 19.04
N LEU A 3 -21.06 16.83 19.06
CA LEU A 3 -19.90 16.01 18.76
C LEU A 3 -19.60 16.25 17.29
N THR A 4 -18.55 17.01 17.00
CA THR A 4 -17.99 17.12 15.66
C THR A 4 -17.62 15.69 15.26
N LYS A 5 -18.40 15.07 14.34
CA LYS A 5 -17.95 13.84 13.70
C LYS A 5 -16.59 14.15 13.12
N GLN A 6 -15.56 13.50 13.63
CA GLN A 6 -14.28 13.50 12.96
C GLN A 6 -14.57 12.87 11.59
N ASN A 7 -14.56 13.68 10.53
CA ASN A 7 -14.64 13.19 9.16
C ASN A 7 -13.35 12.41 8.87
N SER A 8 -13.28 11.18 9.39
CA SER A 8 -12.26 10.23 8.99
C SER A 8 -12.60 9.81 7.57
N GLN A 9 -11.83 10.30 6.60
CA GLN A 9 -11.86 9.70 5.26
C GLN A 9 -11.62 8.20 5.40
N ALA A 10 -12.40 7.40 4.66
CA ALA A 10 -12.17 5.97 4.62
C ALA A 10 -10.77 5.72 4.05
N LYS A 11 -10.07 4.73 4.62
CA LYS A 11 -8.74 4.36 4.16
C LYS A 11 -8.77 2.90 3.78
N VAL A 12 -8.45 2.62 2.52
CA VAL A 12 -8.20 1.26 2.05
C VAL A 12 -6.71 1.00 2.18
N ALA A 13 -6.36 -0.18 2.69
CA ALA A 13 -4.99 -0.63 2.81
C ALA A 13 -4.84 -2.00 2.12
N TRP A 14 -4.11 -2.04 1.02
CA TRP A 14 -3.67 -3.29 0.42
C TRP A 14 -2.30 -3.66 0.97
N ARG A 15 -2.08 -4.96 1.19
CA ARG A 15 -0.79 -5.51 1.60
C ARG A 15 -0.46 -6.75 0.79
N GLY A 16 0.82 -6.98 0.57
CA GLY A 16 1.28 -8.18 -0.11
C GLY A 16 2.77 -8.41 0.05
N ILE A 17 3.20 -9.59 -0.37
CA ILE A 17 4.59 -10.03 -0.37
C ILE A 17 4.99 -10.28 -1.82
N VAL A 18 6.12 -9.72 -2.21
CA VAL A 18 6.70 -9.85 -3.56
C VAL A 18 8.08 -10.51 -3.42
N PRO A 19 8.33 -11.66 -4.06
CA PRO A 19 9.66 -12.25 -4.10
C PRO A 19 10.64 -11.30 -4.80
N THR A 20 11.86 -11.19 -4.30
CA THR A 20 12.92 -10.41 -4.96
C THR A 20 13.54 -11.17 -6.14
N GLN A 21 13.34 -12.48 -6.20
CA GLN A 21 13.76 -13.31 -7.32
C GLN A 21 13.04 -12.88 -8.61
N GLY A 22 13.80 -12.42 -9.61
CA GLY A 22 13.29 -11.97 -10.90
C GLY A 22 13.03 -10.47 -11.01
N LEU A 23 13.36 -9.70 -9.96
CA LEU A 23 13.46 -8.23 -10.04
C LEU A 23 14.85 -7.83 -10.52
N ASP A 24 14.93 -6.74 -11.28
CA ASP A 24 16.20 -6.18 -11.74
C ASP A 24 16.86 -5.39 -10.61
N GLU A 25 18.19 -5.25 -10.63
CA GLU A 25 18.92 -4.46 -9.61
C GLU A 25 18.39 -3.02 -9.48
N SER A 26 17.87 -2.44 -10.58
CA SER A 26 17.23 -1.12 -10.60
C SER A 26 15.91 -1.04 -9.84
N ASP A 27 15.26 -2.17 -9.56
CA ASP A 27 14.02 -2.22 -8.79
C ASP A 27 14.27 -2.05 -7.28
N PHE A 28 15.52 -2.23 -6.84
CA PHE A 28 15.92 -2.15 -5.45
C PHE A 28 16.31 -0.72 -5.07
N ASP A 29 15.86 -0.32 -3.88
CA ASP A 29 16.31 0.91 -3.24
C ASP A 29 17.60 0.64 -2.44
N GLU A 30 18.52 1.59 -2.39
CA GLU A 30 19.80 1.45 -1.65
C GLU A 30 19.57 1.12 -0.16
N CYS A 31 18.48 1.64 0.42
CA CYS A 31 18.13 1.42 1.83
C CYS A 31 17.29 0.15 2.08
N GLY A 32 16.88 -0.60 1.04
CA GLY A 32 16.01 -1.77 1.19
C GLY A 32 14.58 -1.46 1.67
N SER A 33 14.25 -0.19 1.89
CA SER A 33 12.94 0.30 2.31
C SER A 33 12.68 1.67 1.68
N SER A 34 11.48 1.88 1.16
CA SER A 34 11.05 3.18 0.65
C SER A 34 9.54 3.37 0.67
N ALA A 35 9.13 4.64 0.62
CA ALA A 35 7.74 5.02 0.51
C ALA A 35 7.55 6.10 -0.54
N PHE A 36 6.60 5.89 -1.45
CA PHE A 36 6.10 6.88 -2.37
C PHE A 36 4.87 7.55 -1.76
N ILE A 37 4.84 8.88 -1.77
CA ILE A 37 3.78 9.68 -1.15
C ILE A 37 3.26 10.68 -2.18
N SER A 38 1.95 10.65 -2.40
CA SER A 38 1.23 11.64 -3.21
C SER A 38 -0.09 12.01 -2.50
N PRO A 39 -0.81 13.07 -2.92
CA PRO A 39 -2.05 13.46 -2.27
C PRO A 39 -3.06 12.30 -2.18
N GLY A 40 -3.37 11.87 -0.96
CA GLY A 40 -4.32 10.78 -0.69
C GLY A 40 -3.78 9.37 -0.94
N ARG A 41 -2.52 9.19 -1.34
CA ARG A 41 -1.93 7.87 -1.61
C ARG A 41 -0.55 7.72 -0.98
N VAL A 42 -0.31 6.55 -0.38
CA VAL A 42 1.00 6.18 0.16
C VAL A 42 1.30 4.74 -0.22
N PHE A 43 2.43 4.49 -0.85
CA PHE A 43 2.92 3.14 -1.16
C PHE A 43 4.25 2.92 -0.45
N ALA A 44 4.24 2.11 0.61
CA ALA A 44 5.43 1.76 1.37
C ALA A 44 5.86 0.33 1.05
N ARG A 45 7.16 0.10 0.91
CA ARG A 45 7.76 -1.22 0.74
C ARG A 45 9.03 -1.37 1.56
N TYR A 46 9.31 -2.58 2.03
CA TYR A 46 10.55 -2.90 2.74
C TYR A 46 10.92 -4.37 2.62
N LEU A 47 12.23 -4.64 2.56
CA LEU A 47 12.77 -5.99 2.52
C LEU A 47 12.53 -6.72 3.84
N ILE A 48 12.17 -8.00 3.72
CA ILE A 48 12.02 -8.94 4.83
C ILE A 48 12.75 -10.25 4.48
N ARG A 49 12.86 -11.15 5.47
CA ARG A 49 13.41 -12.51 5.30
C ARG A 49 14.75 -12.53 4.56
N ASP A 50 15.73 -11.80 5.08
CA ASP A 50 17.09 -11.76 4.51
C ASP A 50 17.09 -11.26 3.05
N ALA A 51 16.32 -10.18 2.79
CA ALA A 51 16.19 -9.54 1.48
C ALA A 51 15.64 -10.43 0.34
N LYS A 52 14.96 -11.53 0.67
CA LYS A 52 14.36 -12.43 -0.32
C LYS A 52 12.94 -12.04 -0.74
N GLU A 53 12.32 -11.15 0.03
CA GLU A 53 10.95 -10.72 -0.14
C GLU A 53 10.83 -9.23 0.17
N TYR A 54 10.03 -8.52 -0.63
CA TYR A 54 9.47 -7.23 -0.26
C TYR A 54 8.11 -7.44 0.39
N ASN A 55 7.90 -6.84 1.57
CA ASN A 55 6.55 -6.54 2.03
C ASN A 55 6.16 -5.15 1.51
N TYR A 56 4.95 -5.00 0.97
CA TYR A 56 4.39 -3.70 0.66
C TYR A 56 3.07 -3.43 1.38
N VAL A 57 2.78 -2.16 1.61
CA VAL A 57 1.49 -1.65 2.08
C VAL A 57 1.13 -0.40 1.27
N ALA A 58 -0.04 -0.41 0.66
CA ALA A 58 -0.56 0.65 -0.19
C ALA A 58 -1.84 1.23 0.43
N PHE A 59 -1.81 2.52 0.78
CA PHE A 59 -2.91 3.26 1.39
C PHE A 59 -3.55 4.20 0.38
N LEU A 60 -4.88 4.17 0.31
CA LEU A 60 -5.68 5.14 -0.43
C LEU A 60 -6.69 5.78 0.53
N ALA A 61 -6.65 7.11 0.63
CA ALA A 61 -7.73 7.89 1.23
C ALA A 61 -8.85 8.04 0.19
N THR A 62 -10.04 7.58 0.54
CA THR A 62 -11.22 7.64 -0.32
C THR A 62 -12.45 8.04 0.49
N ASP A 63 -13.41 8.68 -0.16
CA ASP A 63 -14.72 8.96 0.40
C ASP A 63 -15.72 7.83 0.08
N ASP A 64 -15.32 6.89 -0.78
CA ASP A 64 -16.10 5.69 -1.09
C ASP A 64 -15.94 4.67 0.04
N TRP A 65 -17.07 4.27 0.62
CA TRP A 65 -17.11 3.22 1.62
C TRP A 65 -16.70 1.89 0.97
N ALA A 66 -15.56 1.33 1.40
CA ALA A 66 -15.17 -0.04 1.12
C ALA A 66 -15.68 -0.96 2.26
N GLU A 67 -15.99 -2.21 1.93
CA GLU A 67 -16.36 -3.22 2.92
C GLU A 67 -15.33 -3.27 4.06
N GLU A 68 -15.81 -3.21 5.31
CA GLU A 68 -14.94 -3.19 6.48
C GLU A 68 -14.42 -4.61 6.77
N GLY A 69 -13.12 -4.83 6.58
CA GLY A 69 -12.51 -6.11 6.90
C GLY A 69 -11.00 -6.09 6.79
N TRP A 70 -10.34 -6.77 7.71
CA TRP A 70 -8.88 -6.82 7.78
C TRP A 70 -8.25 -7.75 6.75
N SER A 71 -9.03 -8.64 6.13
CA SER A 71 -8.52 -9.72 5.26
C SER A 71 -9.43 -9.98 4.06
N ILE A 72 -10.03 -8.92 3.52
CA ILE A 72 -10.83 -9.03 2.29
C ILE A 72 -9.86 -9.28 1.12
N PRO A 73 -10.04 -10.38 0.35
CA PRO A 73 -9.21 -10.63 -0.81
C PRO A 73 -9.32 -9.50 -1.84
N SER A 74 -8.19 -9.11 -2.42
CA SER A 74 -8.13 -8.11 -3.49
C SER A 74 -7.27 -8.64 -4.64
N LYS A 75 -7.40 -7.99 -5.78
CA LYS A 75 -6.62 -8.24 -6.99
C LYS A 75 -5.38 -7.34 -7.03
N VAL A 76 -4.31 -7.80 -7.66
CA VAL A 76 -3.08 -7.01 -7.85
C VAL A 76 -3.36 -5.84 -8.80
N GLU A 77 -4.18 -6.08 -9.81
CA GLU A 77 -4.61 -5.10 -10.82
C GLU A 77 -5.24 -3.87 -10.16
N THR A 78 -6.03 -4.04 -9.10
CA THR A 78 -6.63 -2.92 -8.35
C THR A 78 -5.58 -2.02 -7.71
N VAL A 79 -4.47 -2.59 -7.23
CA VAL A 79 -3.37 -1.80 -6.67
C VAL A 79 -2.65 -1.06 -7.78
N LEU A 80 -2.37 -1.72 -8.91
CA LEU A 80 -1.71 -1.09 -10.05
C LEU A 80 -2.52 0.09 -10.60
N GLU A 81 -3.83 -0.08 -10.78
CA GLU A 81 -4.74 0.98 -11.25
C GLU A 81 -4.76 2.21 -10.33
N ASN A 82 -4.63 2.01 -9.02
CA ASN A 82 -4.65 3.12 -8.05
C ASN A 82 -3.29 3.81 -7.88
N PHE A 83 -2.20 3.21 -8.37
CA PHE A 83 -0.82 3.67 -8.15
C PHE A 83 -0.01 3.77 -9.45
N SER A 84 -0.66 3.85 -10.61
CA SER A 84 -0.01 3.96 -11.92
C SER A 84 0.40 5.38 -12.35
N ASP A 85 0.04 6.39 -11.56
CA ASP A 85 0.25 7.82 -11.87
C ASP A 85 1.66 8.30 -11.53
#